data_AF-A0A7J7QMA5-F1
#
_entry.id   AF-A0A7J7QMA5-F1
#
_cell.length_a   1.000
_cell.length_b   1.000
_cell.length_c   1.000
_cell.angle_alpha   90.00
_cell.angle_beta   90.00
_cell.angle_gamma   90.00
#
_symmetry.space_group_name_H-M   'P 1'
#
loop_
_entity.id
_entity.type
_entity.pdbx_description
1 polymer ?
#
loop_
_entity_poly.entity_id
_entity_poly.type
_entity_poly.pdbx_seq_one_letter_code
_entity_poly.pdbx_strand_id
1 'polypeptide(L)'
;MTPTQQRTTQIWIMMLLGLSAASSGASQQQQQQQQQAPAFSTVTMLDMDRPGKTIPQSFMGFSHEWPYVEELYTIPKYMDIIKLLQSFGSGPLVLRVGGGSTDKLVSVPGPEVWQPLSKLHAATGMKYILGLNFVQGDVALSRRQMDAAKAGLPAKSIMSFEIGNEPDYYFDKPSTHWNGTKLIASFNDYLSCCFHTEWYAMAEALSCRSGPESCEYNQFTGPVWGHLNLRNTTMDWFLQTNGKWVEMSSVHWYKATSQMYNTPVSLLDEEPIRAEMVNLAEIVRVSEQVYGKPLRVAEMNTISNSGREGVSNVFAAALWTLDASLEVAAAGGVGVNFHQGAGQNLYAAVIRWYSNGSLQPAQLRPPFYGMLMFQMAVRGGSRLMGQQVTYASSASNSKFLKVWALQDVTTGELRWVVINKDPTRAAAAVLWVNRPSGYAREAAVIRLVAAGPDPLAAVSGISIGGITYGVGGARSGTRRVEAARTMANARGGQTLSVAMPAGSAALVRLPPAKDQAALRTASSG
;
A
#
# COMPACT_ATOMS: atom_id res chain seq x y z
N MET A 1 39.97 -69.97 20.09
CA MET A 1 39.21 -68.82 20.63
C MET A 1 38.14 -68.45 19.61
N THR A 2 36.92 -68.84 19.92
CA THR A 2 35.64 -68.57 19.25
C THR A 2 34.62 -68.41 20.40
N PRO A 3 33.42 -67.80 20.27
CA PRO A 3 32.63 -67.52 19.05
C PRO A 3 31.76 -66.20 19.05
N THR A 4 31.01 -66.01 17.95
CA THR A 4 29.59 -65.54 17.81
C THR A 4 29.12 -64.09 18.03
N GLN A 5 28.62 -63.49 16.93
CA GLN A 5 27.22 -63.08 16.62
C GLN A 5 26.27 -62.50 17.70
N GLN A 6 25.56 -61.41 17.31
CA GLN A 6 24.13 -61.01 17.54
C GLN A 6 23.82 -59.64 18.20
N ARG A 7 23.04 -58.85 17.41
CA ARG A 7 21.82 -58.03 17.65
C ARG A 7 21.45 -57.41 19.03
N THR A 8 20.68 -56.31 18.90
CA THR A 8 19.73 -55.60 19.81
C THR A 8 20.35 -54.39 20.57
N THR A 9 19.73 -53.20 20.71
CA THR A 9 18.31 -52.86 20.96
C THR A 9 18.03 -51.38 20.65
N GLN A 10 16.80 -51.04 20.25
CA GLN A 10 16.24 -49.68 20.22
C GLN A 10 16.16 -49.07 21.64
N ILE A 11 16.40 -47.75 21.77
CA ILE A 11 15.72 -46.89 22.76
C ILE A 11 15.39 -45.54 22.08
N TRP A 12 14.10 -45.33 21.84
CA TRP A 12 13.43 -44.03 21.73
C TRP A 12 13.19 -43.46 23.16
N ILE A 13 12.83 -42.16 23.28
CA ILE A 13 12.45 -41.37 24.49
C ILE A 13 13.64 -40.50 24.97
N MET A 14 13.63 -39.17 25.14
CA MET A 14 12.62 -38.12 25.34
C MET A 14 13.31 -36.75 25.08
N MET A 15 12.74 -35.86 24.27
CA MET A 15 12.81 -34.39 24.48
C MET A 15 11.57 -33.76 23.82
N LEU A 16 10.40 -34.17 24.31
CA LEU A 16 9.14 -33.46 24.19
C LEU A 16 8.79 -32.99 25.59
N LEU A 17 9.21 -31.78 25.97
CA LEU A 17 8.67 -30.97 27.07
C LEU A 17 9.31 -29.58 26.97
N GLY A 18 8.64 -28.69 26.24
CA GLY A 18 9.06 -27.30 26.05
C GLY A 18 8.13 -26.44 25.20
N LEU A 19 7.05 -27.02 24.63
CA LEU A 19 6.15 -26.31 23.70
C LEU A 19 4.87 -25.76 24.34
N SER A 20 4.66 -25.92 25.65
CA SER A 20 3.45 -25.41 26.34
C SER A 20 3.65 -24.09 27.11
N ALA A 21 4.88 -23.60 27.27
CA ALA A 21 5.15 -22.37 28.04
C ALA A 21 5.35 -21.10 27.17
N ALA A 22 5.71 -21.25 25.89
CA ALA A 22 5.95 -20.11 25.00
C ALA A 22 4.65 -19.43 24.52
N SER A 23 3.57 -20.22 24.33
CA SER A 23 2.26 -19.70 23.90
C SER A 23 1.52 -18.97 25.02
N SER A 24 1.68 -19.41 26.28
CA SER A 24 1.11 -18.72 27.45
C SER A 24 1.82 -17.40 27.73
N GLY A 25 3.16 -17.36 27.64
CA GLY A 25 3.95 -16.15 27.87
C GLY A 25 3.67 -15.02 26.87
N ALA A 26 3.58 -15.33 25.57
CA ALA A 26 3.24 -14.33 24.55
C ALA A 26 1.80 -13.79 24.72
N SER A 27 0.87 -14.66 25.12
CA SER A 27 -0.52 -14.25 25.39
C SER A 27 -0.66 -13.38 26.65
N GLN A 28 0.13 -13.64 27.69
CA GLN A 28 0.19 -12.83 28.91
C GLN A 28 0.86 -11.48 28.68
N GLN A 29 1.94 -11.42 27.87
CA GLN A 29 2.60 -10.15 27.52
C GLN A 29 1.72 -9.25 26.64
N GLN A 30 0.98 -9.82 25.67
CA GLN A 30 -0.03 -9.05 24.92
C GLN A 30 -1.15 -8.52 25.83
N GLN A 31 -1.60 -9.32 26.82
CA GLN A 31 -2.58 -8.86 27.80
C GLN A 31 -2.02 -7.77 28.75
N GLN A 32 -0.76 -7.85 29.15
CA GLN A 32 -0.12 -6.83 30.00
C GLN A 32 0.11 -5.50 29.26
N GLN A 33 0.51 -5.51 27.99
CA GLN A 33 0.59 -4.29 27.18
C GLN A 33 -0.79 -3.65 26.94
N GLN A 34 -1.87 -4.44 26.93
CA GLN A 34 -3.24 -3.95 26.86
C GLN A 34 -3.74 -3.33 28.19
N GLN A 35 -3.05 -3.53 29.31
CA GLN A 35 -3.46 -3.07 30.64
C GLN A 35 -2.76 -1.81 31.15
N GLN A 36 -1.82 -1.23 30.39
CA GLN A 36 -1.24 0.06 30.77
C GLN A 36 -2.31 1.15 30.76
N ALA A 37 -2.41 1.91 31.85
CA ALA A 37 -3.26 3.08 31.90
C ALA A 37 -2.84 4.06 30.77
N PRO A 38 -3.81 4.69 30.07
CA PRO A 38 -3.49 5.59 28.98
C PRO A 38 -2.71 6.80 29.52
N ALA A 39 -1.52 7.04 28.97
CA ALA A 39 -0.69 8.19 29.33
C ALA A 39 -1.21 9.50 28.72
N PHE A 40 -2.00 9.40 27.65
CA PHE A 40 -2.66 10.52 26.99
C PHE A 40 -3.94 10.08 26.30
N SER A 41 -4.76 11.05 25.91
CA SER A 41 -6.00 10.78 25.19
C SER A 41 -6.22 11.77 24.06
N THR A 42 -6.98 11.33 23.06
CA THR A 42 -7.54 12.21 22.03
C THR A 42 -9.05 12.05 21.97
N VAL A 43 -9.74 13.11 21.56
CA VAL A 43 -11.15 13.12 21.23
C VAL A 43 -11.27 13.45 19.75
N THR A 44 -11.68 12.49 18.95
CA THR A 44 -11.96 12.67 17.52
C THR A 44 -13.46 12.81 17.32
N MET A 45 -13.86 14.01 16.90
CA MET A 45 -15.25 14.35 16.61
C MET A 45 -15.54 14.10 15.14
N LEU A 46 -16.46 13.18 14.85
CA LEU A 46 -16.94 12.87 13.51
C LEU A 46 -18.22 13.64 13.20
N ASP A 47 -18.15 14.52 12.20
CA ASP A 47 -19.31 15.18 11.62
C ASP A 47 -19.91 14.34 10.47
N MET A 48 -21.08 13.75 10.72
CA MET A 48 -21.79 12.92 9.75
C MET A 48 -22.39 13.71 8.57
N ASP A 49 -22.48 15.04 8.66
CA ASP A 49 -23.03 15.91 7.62
C ASP A 49 -21.99 16.38 6.59
N ARG A 50 -20.71 16.00 6.79
CA ARG A 50 -19.59 16.39 5.92
C ARG A 50 -18.86 15.15 5.38
N PRO A 51 -19.49 14.39 4.46
CA PRO A 51 -18.82 13.24 3.83
C PRO A 51 -17.59 13.70 3.05
N GLY A 52 -16.54 12.88 3.07
CA GLY A 52 -15.32 13.08 2.28
C GLY A 52 -15.34 12.27 0.98
N LYS A 53 -14.16 12.11 0.37
CA LYS A 53 -14.00 11.40 -0.91
C LYS A 53 -14.27 9.90 -0.76
N THR A 54 -14.85 9.31 -1.80
CA THR A 54 -14.98 7.85 -1.92
C THR A 54 -13.62 7.24 -2.28
N ILE A 55 -13.25 6.16 -1.60
CA ILE A 55 -12.06 5.36 -1.92
C ILE A 55 -12.45 4.36 -3.01
N PRO A 56 -11.81 4.40 -4.18
CA PRO A 56 -12.03 3.41 -5.24
C PRO A 56 -11.82 1.97 -4.76
N GLN A 57 -12.60 1.02 -5.28
CA GLN A 57 -12.47 -0.39 -4.91
C GLN A 57 -11.09 -1.00 -5.26
N SER A 58 -10.45 -0.54 -6.34
CA SER A 58 -9.11 -0.96 -6.80
C SER A 58 -8.00 0.00 -6.35
N PHE A 59 -8.12 0.52 -5.12
CA PHE A 59 -7.15 1.47 -4.58
C PHE A 59 -5.77 0.83 -4.39
N MET A 60 -5.72 -0.35 -3.76
CA MET A 60 -4.47 -1.01 -3.42
C MET A 60 -3.84 -1.75 -4.61
N GLY A 61 -2.52 -1.72 -4.67
CA GLY A 61 -1.75 -2.40 -5.69
C GLY A 61 -0.33 -2.72 -5.26
N PHE A 62 0.37 -3.43 -6.13
CA PHE A 62 1.79 -3.73 -6.06
C PHE A 62 2.51 -3.05 -7.23
N SER A 63 3.76 -2.64 -7.03
CA SER A 63 4.66 -2.23 -8.10
C SER A 63 5.83 -3.21 -8.16
N HIS A 64 6.25 -3.63 -9.35
CA HIS A 64 7.32 -4.60 -9.55
C HIS A 64 8.23 -4.17 -10.71
N GLU A 65 9.50 -4.51 -10.61
CA GLU A 65 10.44 -4.39 -11.73
C GLU A 65 10.08 -5.38 -12.84
N TRP A 66 10.44 -5.12 -14.10
CA TRP A 66 10.24 -6.07 -15.21
C TRP A 66 10.91 -7.43 -14.95
N PRO A 67 12.19 -7.49 -14.52
CA PRO A 67 12.81 -8.75 -14.14
C PRO A 67 12.01 -9.51 -13.08
N TYR A 68 11.77 -10.79 -13.34
CA TYR A 68 11.12 -11.74 -12.44
C TYR A 68 9.63 -11.48 -12.17
N VAL A 69 8.99 -10.57 -12.90
CA VAL A 69 7.55 -10.31 -12.73
C VAL A 69 6.70 -11.55 -13.07
N GLU A 70 7.18 -12.37 -13.98
CA GLU A 70 6.58 -13.66 -14.35
C GLU A 70 6.48 -14.61 -13.16
N GLU A 71 7.43 -14.52 -12.23
CA GLU A 71 7.47 -15.39 -11.07
C GLU A 71 6.32 -15.09 -10.10
N LEU A 72 5.67 -13.93 -10.16
CA LEU A 72 4.51 -13.64 -9.30
C LEU A 72 3.40 -14.69 -9.43
N TYR A 73 3.23 -15.29 -10.61
CA TYR A 73 2.28 -16.39 -10.80
C TYR A 73 2.81 -17.75 -10.29
N THR A 74 4.12 -17.96 -10.34
CA THR A 74 4.75 -19.26 -10.02
C THR A 74 5.28 -19.34 -8.60
N ILE A 75 5.42 -18.22 -7.88
CA ILE A 75 5.74 -18.20 -6.45
C ILE A 75 4.65 -19.00 -5.73
N PRO A 76 5.00 -20.12 -5.08
CA PRO A 76 4.01 -20.92 -4.38
C PRO A 76 3.29 -20.06 -3.34
N LYS A 77 1.96 -20.21 -3.25
CA LYS A 77 1.08 -19.48 -2.32
C LYS A 77 0.95 -17.97 -2.55
N TYR A 78 1.59 -17.38 -3.56
CA TYR A 78 1.39 -15.97 -3.89
C TYR A 78 -0.09 -15.66 -4.19
N MET A 79 -0.73 -16.52 -4.98
CA MET A 79 -2.16 -16.38 -5.32
C MET A 79 -3.08 -16.42 -4.10
N ASP A 80 -2.76 -17.25 -3.10
CA ASP A 80 -3.53 -17.35 -1.86
C ASP A 80 -3.42 -16.05 -1.05
N ILE A 81 -2.24 -15.41 -1.06
CA ILE A 81 -1.99 -14.11 -0.42
C ILE A 81 -2.76 -12.99 -1.12
N ILE A 82 -2.77 -12.96 -2.46
CA ILE A 82 -3.54 -11.97 -3.22
C ILE A 82 -5.04 -12.13 -2.95
N LYS A 83 -5.55 -13.36 -2.99
CA LYS A 83 -6.96 -13.64 -2.69
C LYS A 83 -7.33 -13.26 -1.27
N LEU A 84 -6.42 -13.41 -0.31
CA LEU A 84 -6.61 -12.94 1.06
C LEU A 84 -6.74 -11.42 1.11
N LEU A 85 -5.89 -10.66 0.43
CA LEU A 85 -6.04 -9.19 0.40
C LEU A 85 -7.37 -8.76 -0.26
N GLN A 86 -7.87 -9.53 -1.22
CA GLN A 86 -9.13 -9.26 -1.91
C GLN A 86 -10.38 -9.74 -1.16
N SER A 87 -10.24 -10.61 -0.15
CA SER A 87 -11.39 -11.27 0.50
C SER A 87 -12.29 -10.31 1.29
N PHE A 88 -11.86 -9.07 1.51
CA PHE A 88 -12.63 -8.04 2.20
C PHE A 88 -13.60 -7.29 1.28
N GLY A 89 -13.69 -7.68 0.01
CA GLY A 89 -14.62 -7.11 -0.98
C GLY A 89 -14.08 -5.89 -1.69
N SER A 90 -12.84 -5.45 -1.40
CA SER A 90 -12.11 -4.54 -2.26
C SER A 90 -12.02 -5.12 -3.67
N GLY A 91 -12.06 -4.26 -4.69
CA GLY A 91 -11.96 -4.67 -6.09
C GLY A 91 -10.62 -5.34 -6.42
N PRO A 92 -10.38 -5.67 -7.70
CA PRO A 92 -9.12 -6.27 -8.10
C PRO A 92 -7.94 -5.39 -7.70
N LEU A 93 -6.84 -5.99 -7.25
CA LEU A 93 -5.61 -5.26 -7.02
C LEU A 93 -5.03 -4.79 -8.37
N VAL A 94 -4.22 -3.73 -8.32
CA VAL A 94 -3.50 -3.23 -9.49
C VAL A 94 -2.03 -3.63 -9.40
N LEU A 95 -1.49 -4.29 -10.41
CA LEU A 95 -0.06 -4.54 -10.56
C LEU A 95 0.53 -3.52 -11.56
N ARG A 96 1.42 -2.66 -11.08
CA ARG A 96 2.26 -1.81 -11.92
C ARG A 96 3.56 -2.56 -12.20
N VAL A 97 3.88 -2.79 -13.47
CA VAL A 97 5.14 -3.40 -13.90
C VAL A 97 5.96 -2.30 -14.56
N GLY A 98 7.08 -1.93 -13.95
CA GLY A 98 7.86 -0.79 -14.40
C GLY A 98 9.16 -0.69 -13.62
N GLY A 99 9.39 0.45 -12.97
CA GLY A 99 10.56 0.72 -12.14
C GLY A 99 11.78 1.08 -12.99
N GLY A 100 12.95 1.11 -12.36
CA GLY A 100 14.19 1.48 -13.02
C GLY A 100 14.64 0.50 -14.11
N SER A 101 14.05 -0.69 -14.18
CA SER A 101 14.25 -1.64 -15.28
C SER A 101 13.53 -1.27 -16.58
N THR A 102 12.48 -0.44 -16.52
CA THR A 102 11.67 -0.04 -17.69
C THR A 102 12.54 0.53 -18.81
N ASP A 103 13.36 1.53 -18.47
CA ASP A 103 14.22 2.23 -19.42
C ASP A 103 15.50 1.45 -19.78
N LYS A 104 15.70 0.28 -19.16
CA LYS A 104 16.78 -0.67 -19.47
C LYS A 104 16.33 -1.80 -20.39
N LEU A 105 15.03 -1.93 -20.67
CA LEU A 105 14.54 -2.94 -21.61
C LEU A 105 15.04 -2.62 -23.02
N VAL A 106 15.80 -3.55 -23.61
CA VAL A 106 16.27 -3.49 -25.01
C VAL A 106 15.51 -4.43 -25.94
N SER A 107 14.55 -5.18 -25.38
CA SER A 107 13.76 -6.17 -26.11
C SER A 107 12.33 -6.22 -25.58
N VAL A 108 11.48 -6.94 -26.31
CA VAL A 108 10.09 -7.19 -25.94
C VAL A 108 10.08 -8.37 -24.96
N PRO A 109 9.46 -8.25 -23.77
CA PRO A 109 9.27 -9.41 -22.89
C PRO A 109 8.64 -10.58 -23.64
N GLY A 110 9.15 -11.79 -23.46
CA GLY A 110 8.67 -12.96 -24.18
C GLY A 110 7.39 -13.56 -23.60
N PRO A 111 6.87 -14.64 -24.21
CA PRO A 111 5.68 -15.34 -23.72
C PRO A 111 5.77 -15.81 -22.26
N GLU A 112 7.00 -16.05 -21.77
CA GLU A 112 7.29 -16.39 -20.39
C GLU A 112 6.84 -15.30 -19.39
N VAL A 113 6.70 -14.04 -19.82
CA VAL A 113 6.13 -12.96 -19.00
C VAL A 113 4.62 -12.87 -19.16
N TRP A 114 4.13 -12.83 -20.40
CA TRP A 114 2.71 -12.57 -20.66
C TRP A 114 1.80 -13.72 -20.25
N GLN A 115 2.22 -14.98 -20.41
CA GLN A 115 1.39 -16.12 -20.03
C GLN A 115 1.15 -16.18 -18.51
N PRO A 116 2.18 -16.07 -17.64
CA PRO A 116 1.98 -15.92 -16.20
C PRO A 116 1.09 -14.75 -15.79
N LEU A 117 1.28 -13.57 -16.39
CA LEU A 117 0.43 -12.41 -16.09
C LEU A 117 -1.02 -12.65 -16.53
N SER A 118 -1.27 -13.24 -17.70
CA SER A 118 -2.62 -13.62 -18.13
C SER A 118 -3.29 -14.59 -17.16
N LYS A 119 -2.54 -15.58 -16.64
CA LYS A 119 -3.04 -16.52 -15.63
C LYS A 119 -3.28 -15.83 -14.27
N LEU A 120 -2.42 -14.91 -13.87
CA LEU A 120 -2.61 -14.08 -12.66
C LEU A 120 -3.90 -13.28 -12.76
N HIS A 121 -4.17 -12.64 -13.91
CA HIS A 121 -5.43 -11.95 -14.18
C HIS A 121 -6.62 -12.90 -14.08
N ALA A 122 -6.57 -14.04 -14.77
CA ALA A 122 -7.66 -15.02 -14.76
C ALA A 122 -8.00 -15.51 -13.34
N ALA A 123 -7.00 -15.64 -12.48
CA ALA A 123 -7.16 -16.18 -11.14
C ALA A 123 -7.58 -15.14 -10.06
N THR A 124 -7.38 -13.83 -10.30
CA THR A 124 -7.61 -12.76 -9.28
C THR A 124 -8.33 -11.53 -9.79
N GLY A 125 -8.52 -11.40 -11.09
CA GLY A 125 -8.99 -10.17 -11.74
C GLY A 125 -7.97 -9.02 -11.77
N MET A 126 -6.72 -9.25 -11.32
CA MET A 126 -5.63 -8.25 -11.24
C MET A 126 -5.57 -7.36 -12.50
N LYS A 127 -5.45 -6.05 -12.32
CA LYS A 127 -5.34 -5.09 -13.42
C LYS A 127 -3.92 -4.57 -13.56
N TYR A 128 -3.52 -4.14 -14.76
CA TYR A 128 -2.13 -3.81 -15.07
C TYR A 128 -1.89 -2.36 -15.47
N ILE A 129 -0.83 -1.77 -14.95
CA ILE A 129 -0.17 -0.58 -15.50
C ILE A 129 1.21 -1.07 -16.00
N LEU A 130 1.52 -0.89 -17.28
CA LEU A 130 2.70 -1.53 -17.90
C LEU A 130 3.67 -0.49 -18.48
N GLY A 131 4.88 -0.46 -17.95
CA GLY A 131 5.96 0.43 -18.37
C GLY A 131 6.48 0.11 -19.78
N LEU A 132 6.70 1.16 -20.56
CA LEU A 132 7.30 1.16 -21.88
C LEU A 132 8.62 1.94 -21.82
N ASN A 133 9.65 1.45 -22.50
CA ASN A 133 10.93 2.16 -22.55
C ASN A 133 10.74 3.55 -23.18
N PHE A 134 11.31 4.57 -22.57
CA PHE A 134 11.30 5.94 -23.07
C PHE A 134 12.71 6.50 -23.30
N VAL A 135 13.67 6.22 -22.41
CA VAL A 135 15.00 6.84 -22.45
C VAL A 135 15.75 6.55 -23.75
N GLN A 136 15.57 5.37 -24.35
CA GLN A 136 16.25 5.01 -25.60
C GLN A 136 15.67 5.70 -26.85
N GLY A 137 14.48 6.30 -26.76
CA GLY A 137 13.81 6.92 -27.91
C GLY A 137 13.37 5.95 -29.02
N ASP A 138 13.46 4.63 -28.79
CA ASP A 138 13.06 3.61 -29.77
C ASP A 138 11.54 3.38 -29.74
N VAL A 139 10.83 4.21 -30.53
CA VAL A 139 9.38 4.09 -30.74
C VAL A 139 9.00 2.69 -31.25
N ALA A 140 9.83 2.07 -32.08
CA ALA A 140 9.52 0.76 -32.65
C ALA A 140 9.58 -0.33 -31.58
N LEU A 141 10.55 -0.29 -30.66
CA LEU A 141 10.60 -1.18 -29.51
C LEU A 141 9.36 -1.00 -28.63
N SER A 142 9.03 0.21 -28.22
CA SER A 142 7.90 0.46 -27.31
C SER A 142 6.56 0.11 -27.96
N ARG A 143 6.44 0.28 -29.29
CA ARG A 143 5.27 -0.21 -30.04
C ARG A 143 5.17 -1.74 -30.00
N ARG A 144 6.28 -2.46 -30.23
CA ARG A 144 6.28 -3.93 -30.12
C ARG A 144 6.00 -4.42 -28.70
N GLN A 145 6.47 -3.71 -27.67
CA GLN A 145 6.16 -3.99 -26.26
C GLN A 145 4.64 -3.83 -25.99
N MET A 146 4.05 -2.73 -26.44
CA MET A 146 2.62 -2.47 -26.33
C MET A 146 1.77 -3.52 -27.07
N ASP A 147 2.17 -3.90 -28.29
CA ASP A 147 1.49 -4.92 -29.08
C ASP A 147 1.57 -6.30 -28.42
N ALA A 148 2.75 -6.70 -27.92
CA ALA A 148 2.92 -7.97 -27.24
C ALA A 148 2.08 -8.05 -25.96
N ALA A 149 1.99 -6.96 -25.19
CA ALA A 149 1.12 -6.88 -24.02
C ALA A 149 -0.36 -7.01 -24.42
N LYS A 150 -0.82 -6.27 -25.44
CA LYS A 150 -2.21 -6.34 -25.94
C LYS A 150 -2.55 -7.74 -26.48
N ALA A 151 -1.61 -8.44 -27.10
CA ALA A 151 -1.81 -9.79 -27.62
C ALA A 151 -1.76 -10.86 -26.52
N GLY A 152 -0.89 -10.70 -25.53
CA GLY A 152 -0.65 -11.69 -24.48
C GLY A 152 -1.62 -11.60 -23.30
N LEU A 153 -2.27 -10.44 -23.09
CA LEU A 153 -3.14 -10.20 -21.94
C LEU A 153 -4.61 -10.10 -22.33
N PRO A 154 -5.55 -10.52 -21.44
CA PRO A 154 -6.97 -10.40 -21.70
C PRO A 154 -7.41 -8.94 -21.94
N ALA A 155 -8.40 -8.75 -22.81
CA ALA A 155 -8.98 -7.42 -23.05
C ALA A 155 -9.44 -6.77 -21.74
N LYS A 156 -9.21 -5.46 -21.59
CA LYS A 156 -9.53 -4.67 -20.39
C LYS A 156 -8.76 -5.08 -19.11
N SER A 157 -7.76 -5.96 -19.19
CA SER A 157 -6.87 -6.24 -18.05
C SER A 157 -5.81 -5.14 -17.87
N ILE A 158 -5.39 -4.51 -18.96
CA ILE A 158 -4.49 -3.35 -18.97
C ILE A 158 -5.33 -2.09 -18.72
N MET A 159 -5.00 -1.36 -17.66
CA MET A 159 -5.58 -0.05 -17.35
C MET A 159 -4.95 1.04 -18.20
N SER A 160 -3.63 0.99 -18.35
CA SER A 160 -2.85 2.01 -19.05
C SER A 160 -1.43 1.51 -19.32
N PHE A 161 -0.78 2.08 -20.34
CA PHE A 161 0.65 1.93 -20.55
C PHE A 161 1.39 3.11 -19.92
N GLU A 162 2.52 2.88 -19.28
CA GLU A 162 3.30 3.94 -18.64
C GLU A 162 4.52 4.25 -19.49
N ILE A 163 4.75 5.52 -19.87
CA ILE A 163 5.90 5.89 -20.72
C ILE A 163 7.05 6.36 -19.83
N GLY A 164 8.13 5.58 -19.79
CA GLY A 164 9.31 5.84 -18.97
C GLY A 164 9.10 5.59 -17.48
N ASN A 165 10.11 5.98 -16.69
CA ASN A 165 10.11 5.88 -15.24
C ASN A 165 11.01 6.97 -14.63
N GLU A 166 10.45 7.81 -13.76
CA GLU A 166 11.18 8.83 -12.99
C GLU A 166 12.04 9.75 -13.86
N PRO A 167 11.43 10.54 -14.77
CA PRO A 167 12.17 11.41 -15.67
C PRO A 167 13.01 12.48 -14.95
N ASP A 168 12.67 12.77 -13.69
CA ASP A 168 13.43 13.60 -12.76
C ASP A 168 14.75 12.97 -12.27
N TYR A 169 15.04 11.72 -12.66
CA TYR A 169 16.31 11.04 -12.42
C TYR A 169 17.08 10.68 -13.70
N TYR A 170 16.71 11.21 -14.87
CA TYR A 170 17.44 11.01 -16.13
C TYR A 170 18.73 11.85 -16.24
N PHE A 171 19.57 11.83 -15.20
CA PHE A 171 20.80 12.60 -15.13
C PHE A 171 21.77 12.30 -16.28
N ASP A 172 21.76 11.06 -16.77
CA ASP A 172 22.59 10.58 -17.88
C ASP A 172 22.01 10.89 -19.28
N LYS A 173 20.85 11.55 -19.34
CA LYS A 173 20.24 12.03 -20.59
C LYS A 173 20.57 13.50 -20.96
N PRO A 174 21.84 13.98 -21.01
CA PRO A 174 22.16 15.25 -21.64
C PRO A 174 22.89 15.07 -22.99
N SER A 175 22.12 15.11 -24.08
CA SER A 175 22.50 15.63 -25.41
C SER A 175 21.47 15.16 -26.45
N THR A 176 20.37 15.90 -26.59
CA THR A 176 19.51 15.73 -27.77
C THR A 176 19.90 16.76 -28.83
N HIS A 177 19.96 16.28 -30.07
CA HIS A 177 20.16 17.13 -31.25
C HIS A 177 18.79 17.32 -31.90
N TRP A 178 18.27 18.55 -31.93
CA TRP A 178 17.21 18.90 -32.86
C TRP A 178 17.87 19.47 -34.12
N ASN A 179 17.59 18.87 -35.27
CA ASN A 179 18.12 19.34 -36.56
C ASN A 179 19.67 19.47 -36.57
N GLY A 180 20.38 18.50 -35.96
CA GLY A 180 21.84 18.44 -35.93
C GLY A 180 22.54 19.37 -34.92
N THR A 181 21.82 20.28 -34.25
CA THR A 181 22.40 21.21 -33.27
C THR A 181 22.21 20.70 -31.85
N LYS A 182 23.28 20.63 -31.06
CA LYS A 182 23.21 20.29 -29.63
C LYS A 182 22.49 21.43 -28.90
N LEU A 183 21.24 21.21 -28.49
CA LEU A 183 20.39 22.27 -27.91
C LEU A 183 20.49 22.39 -26.41
N ILE A 184 20.91 21.33 -25.72
CA ILE A 184 20.75 21.22 -24.27
C ILE A 184 22.11 21.04 -23.60
N ALA A 185 22.42 21.94 -22.67
CA ALA A 185 23.69 21.94 -21.93
C ALA A 185 23.60 21.19 -20.59
N SER A 186 22.43 21.13 -19.95
CA SER A 186 22.24 20.48 -18.64
C SER A 186 20.97 19.62 -18.53
N PHE A 187 20.92 18.73 -17.54
CA PHE A 187 19.73 17.94 -17.21
C PHE A 187 18.51 18.80 -16.87
N ASN A 188 18.71 19.89 -16.11
CA ASN A 188 17.62 20.79 -15.73
C ASN A 188 17.04 21.51 -16.96
N ASP A 189 17.88 21.84 -17.94
CA ASP A 189 17.41 22.40 -19.21
C ASP A 189 16.58 21.35 -19.96
N TYR A 190 17.04 20.10 -20.07
CA TYR A 190 16.28 19.01 -20.68
C TYR A 190 14.91 18.83 -20.03
N LEU A 191 14.89 18.73 -18.70
CA LEU A 191 13.66 18.46 -17.96
C LEU A 191 12.66 19.61 -18.10
N SER A 192 13.12 20.86 -18.25
CA SER A 192 12.24 22.02 -18.39
C SER A 192 11.84 22.34 -19.85
N CYS A 193 12.68 22.04 -20.84
CA CYS A 193 12.39 22.38 -22.24
C CYS A 193 11.80 21.23 -23.05
N CYS A 194 12.23 20.00 -22.79
CA CYS A 194 12.29 19.00 -23.86
C CYS A 194 11.69 17.66 -23.45
N PHE A 195 11.69 17.33 -22.16
CA PHE A 195 11.03 16.12 -21.67
C PHE A 195 9.57 16.03 -22.14
N HIS A 196 8.77 17.09 -21.96
CA HIS A 196 7.35 17.06 -22.31
C HIS A 196 7.08 16.90 -23.81
N THR A 197 7.93 17.43 -24.69
CA THR A 197 7.80 17.32 -26.15
C THR A 197 8.30 15.97 -26.67
N GLU A 198 9.37 15.42 -26.09
CA GLU A 198 9.80 14.06 -26.40
C GLU A 198 8.77 13.03 -25.94
N TRP A 199 8.20 13.24 -24.75
CA TRP A 199 7.09 12.41 -24.26
C TRP A 199 5.88 12.53 -25.20
N TYR A 200 5.52 13.75 -25.62
CA TYR A 200 4.46 13.97 -26.60
C TYR A 200 4.72 13.20 -27.89
N ALA A 201 5.92 13.31 -28.46
CA ALA A 201 6.28 12.66 -29.72
C ALA A 201 6.23 11.13 -29.61
N MET A 202 6.68 10.57 -28.49
CA MET A 202 6.56 9.14 -28.21
C MET A 202 5.09 8.72 -28.10
N ALA A 203 4.29 9.43 -27.32
CA ALA A 203 2.86 9.13 -27.15
C ALA A 203 2.10 9.23 -28.47
N GLU A 204 2.29 10.31 -29.24
CA GLU A 204 1.67 10.49 -30.56
C GLU A 204 2.07 9.38 -31.53
N ALA A 205 3.35 9.02 -31.58
CA ALA A 205 3.81 7.96 -32.48
C ALA A 205 3.27 6.58 -32.08
N LEU A 206 3.05 6.30 -30.80
CA LEU A 206 2.44 5.06 -30.33
C LEU A 206 0.92 5.03 -30.62
N SER A 207 0.24 6.17 -30.47
CA SER A 207 -1.20 6.30 -30.66
C SER A 207 -1.63 6.36 -32.13
N CYS A 208 -0.94 7.13 -32.97
CA CYS A 208 -1.35 7.48 -34.34
C CYS A 208 -0.70 6.56 -35.38
N ARG A 209 -0.89 5.24 -35.22
CA ARG A 209 -0.14 4.21 -35.95
C ARG A 209 -0.23 4.27 -37.48
N SER A 210 -1.33 4.78 -38.03
CA SER A 210 -1.59 4.86 -39.48
C SER A 210 -1.90 6.29 -39.93
N GLY A 211 -1.50 7.29 -39.14
CA GLY A 211 -1.74 8.71 -39.40
C GLY A 211 -2.67 9.36 -38.36
N PRO A 212 -2.94 10.67 -38.50
CA PRO A 212 -3.67 11.45 -37.49
C PRO A 212 -5.10 10.96 -37.22
N GLU A 213 -5.73 10.30 -38.18
CA GLU A 213 -7.09 9.76 -38.01
C GLU A 213 -7.13 8.47 -37.19
N SER A 214 -6.01 7.77 -37.03
CA SER A 214 -5.93 6.51 -36.30
C SER A 214 -5.54 6.67 -34.83
N CYS A 215 -5.47 7.90 -34.32
CA CYS A 215 -4.97 8.18 -32.98
C CYS A 215 -5.94 7.64 -31.91
N GLU A 216 -5.43 6.80 -31.02
CA GLU A 216 -6.12 6.44 -29.78
C GLU A 216 -5.71 7.42 -28.65
N TYR A 217 -6.68 8.03 -27.98
CA TYR A 217 -6.44 8.96 -26.86
C TYR A 217 -6.55 8.26 -25.51
N ASN A 218 -6.05 8.90 -24.46
CA ASN A 218 -6.08 8.38 -23.08
C ASN A 218 -5.56 6.93 -22.98
N GLN A 219 -4.35 6.69 -23.49
CA GLN A 219 -3.73 5.37 -23.45
C GLN A 219 -2.65 5.26 -22.37
N PHE A 220 -2.16 6.40 -21.88
CA PHE A 220 -0.92 6.45 -21.13
C PHE A 220 -1.03 6.97 -19.71
N THR A 221 -0.14 6.48 -18.86
CA THR A 221 0.14 7.00 -17.53
C THR A 221 1.41 7.84 -17.59
N GLY A 222 1.39 9.03 -17.00
CA GLY A 222 2.54 9.93 -16.96
C GLY A 222 2.34 11.11 -16.00
N PRO A 223 3.39 11.84 -15.60
CA PRO A 223 4.76 11.74 -16.10
C PRO A 223 5.63 10.70 -15.36
N VAL A 224 5.07 9.92 -14.43
CA VAL A 224 5.82 8.91 -13.66
C VAL A 224 6.92 9.55 -12.79
N TRP A 225 6.60 10.69 -12.17
CA TRP A 225 7.57 11.49 -11.42
C TRP A 225 8.06 10.79 -10.14
N GLY A 226 9.35 10.79 -9.86
CA GLY A 226 9.99 9.97 -8.82
C GLY A 226 9.75 10.39 -7.37
N HIS A 227 9.13 11.55 -7.13
CA HIS A 227 8.86 12.01 -5.77
C HIS A 227 7.73 13.04 -5.67
N LEU A 228 7.23 13.23 -4.44
CA LEU A 228 6.22 14.23 -4.13
C LEU A 228 6.73 15.67 -4.05
N ASN A 229 8.02 15.97 -4.29
CA ASN A 229 8.48 17.36 -4.46
C ASN A 229 8.15 17.95 -5.85
N LEU A 230 7.41 17.21 -6.68
CA LEU A 230 6.85 17.72 -7.94
C LEU A 230 5.99 18.97 -7.66
N ARG A 231 6.26 20.06 -8.37
CA ARG A 231 5.41 21.26 -8.26
C ARG A 231 4.11 21.05 -9.02
N ASN A 232 3.01 21.58 -8.49
CA ASN A 232 1.72 21.58 -9.19
C ASN A 232 1.80 22.25 -10.57
N THR A 233 2.63 23.29 -10.74
CA THR A 233 2.91 23.94 -12.03
C THR A 233 3.64 23.05 -13.02
N THR A 234 4.46 22.10 -12.54
CA THR A 234 5.13 21.12 -13.41
C THR A 234 4.13 20.06 -13.90
N MET A 235 3.21 19.63 -13.03
CA MET A 235 2.11 18.76 -13.47
C MET A 235 1.20 19.48 -14.47
N ASP A 236 0.85 20.74 -14.22
CA ASP A 236 0.06 21.58 -15.13
C ASP A 236 0.73 21.70 -16.50
N TRP A 237 2.01 22.09 -16.52
CA TRP A 237 2.81 22.18 -17.74
C TRP A 237 2.84 20.87 -18.54
N PHE A 238 3.07 19.74 -17.87
CA PHE A 238 3.08 18.43 -18.52
C PHE A 238 1.71 18.11 -19.14
N LEU A 239 0.62 18.27 -18.38
CA LEU A 239 -0.72 17.93 -18.83
C LEU A 239 -1.29 18.90 -19.86
N GLN A 240 -0.86 20.16 -19.86
CA GLN A 240 -1.22 21.12 -20.91
C GLN A 240 -0.82 20.61 -22.30
N THR A 241 0.34 19.96 -22.39
CA THR A 241 0.88 19.45 -23.66
C THR A 241 0.43 18.02 -23.93
N ASN A 242 0.41 17.18 -22.89
CA ASN A 242 0.28 15.73 -23.03
C ASN A 242 -1.08 15.18 -22.63
N GLY A 243 -1.95 16.00 -22.03
CA GLY A 243 -3.19 15.57 -21.38
C GLY A 243 -4.16 14.78 -22.28
N LYS A 244 -4.16 15.01 -23.60
CA LYS A 244 -4.99 14.24 -24.53
C LYS A 244 -4.57 12.76 -24.65
N TRP A 245 -3.31 12.45 -24.36
CA TRP A 245 -2.76 11.10 -24.41
C TRP A 245 -2.83 10.39 -23.05
N VAL A 246 -2.96 11.15 -21.97
CA VAL A 246 -2.90 10.67 -20.59
C VAL A 246 -4.27 10.18 -20.13
N GLU A 247 -4.37 8.91 -19.75
CA GLU A 247 -5.53 8.35 -19.02
C GLU A 247 -5.47 8.71 -17.54
N MET A 248 -4.28 8.65 -16.95
CA MET A 248 -4.07 8.79 -15.52
C MET A 248 -2.71 9.44 -15.24
N SER A 249 -2.67 10.38 -14.31
CA SER A 249 -1.41 10.91 -13.81
C SER A 249 -0.78 9.96 -12.80
N SER A 250 0.55 9.90 -12.78
CA SER A 250 1.27 9.16 -11.72
C SER A 250 2.46 9.93 -11.16
N VAL A 251 2.68 9.68 -9.86
CA VAL A 251 3.85 10.09 -9.09
C VAL A 251 4.29 8.93 -8.20
N HIS A 252 5.52 8.99 -7.73
CA HIS A 252 6.07 8.07 -6.75
C HIS A 252 6.21 8.73 -5.39
N TRP A 253 6.24 7.91 -4.34
CA TRP A 253 6.43 8.40 -2.98
C TRP A 253 7.22 7.42 -2.11
N TYR A 254 8.39 7.86 -1.65
CA TYR A 254 9.11 7.23 -0.56
C TYR A 254 9.26 8.23 0.58
N LYS A 255 8.94 7.81 1.81
CA LYS A 255 8.97 8.70 2.98
C LYS A 255 10.37 9.24 3.30
N ALA A 256 11.41 8.49 2.94
CA ALA A 256 12.80 8.89 3.09
C ALA A 256 13.73 8.10 2.15
N THR A 257 15.01 8.46 2.15
CA THR A 257 16.09 7.72 1.49
C THR A 257 16.83 6.83 2.49
N SER A 258 17.58 5.81 2.01
CA SER A 258 18.29 4.87 2.89
C SER A 258 19.49 5.53 3.58
N GLN A 259 19.22 6.21 4.69
CA GLN A 259 20.17 6.95 5.51
C GLN A 259 20.16 6.45 6.94
N MET A 260 21.32 6.44 7.63
CA MET A 260 21.51 5.86 8.98
C MET A 260 20.75 6.56 10.12
N TYR A 261 20.26 7.78 9.92
CA TYR A 261 19.47 8.49 10.94
C TYR A 261 17.98 8.12 10.94
N ASN A 262 17.46 7.46 9.90
CA ASN A 262 16.06 7.02 9.89
C ASN A 262 15.80 5.93 10.95
N THR A 263 14.71 6.01 11.68
CA THR A 263 14.35 5.04 12.72
C THR A 263 12.91 4.61 12.55
N PRO A 264 12.46 3.53 13.22
CA PRO A 264 11.03 3.20 13.28
C PRO A 264 10.16 4.38 13.72
N VAL A 265 10.66 5.22 14.64
CA VAL A 265 9.96 6.42 15.11
C VAL A 265 9.92 7.51 14.05
N SER A 266 11.06 7.84 13.41
CA SER A 266 11.09 8.91 12.40
C SER A 266 10.32 8.54 11.12
N LEU A 267 10.17 7.24 10.82
CA LEU A 267 9.32 6.75 9.73
C LEU A 267 7.84 7.14 9.93
N LEU A 268 7.40 7.21 11.19
CA LEU A 268 6.01 7.50 11.55
C LEU A 268 5.75 8.98 11.82
N ASP A 269 6.75 9.85 11.68
CA ASP A 269 6.62 11.28 11.96
C ASP A 269 5.59 11.96 11.06
N GLU A 270 4.62 12.63 11.68
CA GLU A 270 3.43 13.18 11.04
C GLU A 270 3.72 14.46 10.27
N GLU A 271 4.63 15.30 10.75
CA GLU A 271 4.85 16.62 10.16
C GLU A 271 5.34 16.52 8.70
N PRO A 272 6.37 15.73 8.38
CA PRO A 272 6.81 15.59 6.99
C PRO A 272 5.75 14.92 6.11
N ILE A 273 5.04 13.90 6.62
CA ILE A 273 3.95 13.23 5.89
C ILE A 273 2.88 14.25 5.51
N ARG A 274 2.43 15.07 6.47
CA ARG A 274 1.40 16.08 6.23
C ARG A 274 1.84 17.10 5.19
N ALA A 275 3.09 17.57 5.24
CA ALA A 275 3.62 18.50 4.25
C ALA A 275 3.62 17.90 2.83
N GLU A 276 4.04 16.65 2.70
CA GLU A 276 4.02 15.91 1.43
C GLU A 276 2.58 15.68 0.93
N MET A 277 1.63 15.38 1.81
CA MET A 277 0.23 15.16 1.43
C MET A 277 -0.50 16.45 1.07
N VAL A 278 -0.14 17.60 1.66
CA VAL A 278 -0.62 18.91 1.20
C VAL A 278 -0.18 19.15 -0.24
N ASN A 279 1.08 18.87 -0.57
CA ASN A 279 1.55 19.01 -1.95
C ASN A 279 0.88 17.99 -2.89
N LEU A 280 0.73 16.73 -2.47
CA LEU A 280 0.01 15.72 -3.24
C LEU A 280 -1.44 16.17 -3.56
N ALA A 281 -2.14 16.74 -2.58
CA ALA A 281 -3.49 17.26 -2.79
C ALA A 281 -3.55 18.37 -3.85
N GLU A 282 -2.54 19.26 -3.89
CA GLU A 282 -2.44 20.28 -4.94
C GLU A 282 -2.13 19.68 -6.33
N ILE A 283 -1.27 18.66 -6.40
CA ILE A 283 -0.99 17.97 -7.66
C ILE A 283 -2.25 17.23 -8.15
N VAL A 284 -2.97 16.55 -7.25
CA VAL A 284 -4.26 15.91 -7.53
C VAL A 284 -5.26 16.94 -8.02
N ARG A 285 -5.35 18.11 -7.36
CA ARG A 285 -6.26 19.19 -7.75
C ARG A 285 -6.01 19.64 -9.19
N VAL A 286 -4.75 19.85 -9.58
CA VAL A 286 -4.40 20.19 -10.96
C VAL A 286 -4.78 19.07 -11.91
N SER A 287 -4.32 17.84 -11.65
CA SER A 287 -4.55 16.68 -12.52
C SER A 287 -6.05 16.41 -12.73
N GLU A 288 -6.82 16.34 -11.65
CA GLU A 288 -8.23 15.96 -11.66
C GLU A 288 -9.15 17.12 -12.06
N GLN A 289 -9.00 18.30 -11.44
CA GLN A 289 -9.98 19.39 -11.63
C GLN A 289 -9.71 20.24 -12.86
N VAL A 290 -8.46 20.34 -13.33
CA VAL A 290 -8.12 21.13 -14.53
C VAL A 290 -8.17 20.25 -15.78
N TYR A 291 -7.65 19.02 -15.70
CA TYR A 291 -7.49 18.14 -16.87
C TYR A 291 -8.38 16.89 -16.86
N GLY A 292 -9.15 16.66 -15.80
CA GLY A 292 -10.01 15.48 -15.71
C GLY A 292 -9.24 14.16 -15.58
N LYS A 293 -7.99 14.20 -15.12
CA LYS A 293 -7.13 13.03 -15.01
C LYS A 293 -7.05 12.57 -13.55
N PRO A 294 -7.42 11.32 -13.24
CA PRO A 294 -7.18 10.79 -11.90
C PRO A 294 -5.67 10.67 -11.66
N LEU A 295 -5.23 10.81 -10.41
CA LEU A 295 -3.83 10.65 -10.03
C LEU A 295 -3.65 9.43 -9.13
N ARG A 296 -2.68 8.58 -9.48
CA ARG A 296 -2.31 7.39 -8.69
C ARG A 296 -0.86 7.49 -8.21
N VAL A 297 -0.61 7.11 -6.96
CA VAL A 297 0.77 6.93 -6.46
C VAL A 297 1.24 5.54 -6.91
N ALA A 298 1.79 5.48 -8.12
CA ALA A 298 2.01 4.23 -8.87
C ALA A 298 3.32 3.49 -8.48
N GLU A 299 4.12 4.10 -7.61
CA GLU A 299 5.21 3.42 -6.90
C GLU A 299 5.41 4.09 -5.54
N MET A 300 5.31 3.34 -4.46
CA MET A 300 5.63 3.87 -3.14
C MET A 300 6.16 2.82 -2.20
N ASN A 301 6.95 3.27 -1.22
CA ASN A 301 7.23 2.48 -0.03
C ASN A 301 7.85 3.32 1.10
N THR A 302 8.22 2.70 2.21
CA THR A 302 8.82 3.36 3.38
C THR A 302 10.09 4.16 3.01
N ILE A 303 11.16 3.49 2.59
CA ILE A 303 12.46 4.09 2.33
C ILE A 303 12.92 3.68 0.93
N SER A 304 13.39 4.63 0.11
CA SER A 304 13.91 4.32 -1.23
C SER A 304 15.23 3.52 -1.18
N ASN A 305 15.81 3.17 -2.34
CA ASN A 305 17.02 2.33 -2.44
C ASN A 305 16.85 0.96 -1.75
N SER A 306 15.77 0.26 -2.08
CA SER A 306 15.41 -1.06 -1.52
C SER A 306 15.05 -1.10 -0.04
N GLY A 307 14.94 0.05 0.61
CA GLY A 307 14.57 0.17 2.02
C GLY A 307 15.76 0.15 2.97
N ARG A 308 15.46 0.15 4.26
CA ARG A 308 16.46 0.08 5.33
C ARG A 308 16.14 -1.00 6.35
N GLU A 309 17.13 -1.79 6.71
CA GLU A 309 16.99 -2.83 7.71
C GLU A 309 16.74 -2.23 9.10
N GLY A 310 15.84 -2.84 9.86
CA GLY A 310 15.38 -2.33 11.15
C GLY A 310 14.40 -1.16 11.04
N VAL A 311 13.99 -0.75 9.82
CA VAL A 311 13.04 0.35 9.60
C VAL A 311 11.95 -0.05 8.59
N SER A 312 12.34 -0.51 7.41
CA SER A 312 11.43 -0.91 6.33
C SER A 312 10.84 -2.31 6.49
N ASN A 313 11.50 -3.17 7.28
CA ASN A 313 11.14 -4.57 7.48
C ASN A 313 10.64 -4.86 8.92
N VAL A 314 10.20 -3.83 9.65
CA VAL A 314 9.70 -3.92 11.04
C VAL A 314 8.25 -3.44 11.14
N PHE A 315 7.62 -3.63 12.29
CA PHE A 315 6.21 -3.30 12.52
C PHE A 315 5.85 -1.83 12.29
N ALA A 316 6.77 -0.88 12.54
CA ALA A 316 6.55 0.52 12.15
C ALA A 316 6.25 0.68 10.65
N ALA A 317 6.84 -0.15 9.78
CA ALA A 317 6.52 -0.15 8.36
C ALA A 317 5.08 -0.64 8.07
N ALA A 318 4.52 -1.52 8.90
CA ALA A 318 3.11 -1.91 8.82
C ALA A 318 2.18 -0.75 9.15
N LEU A 319 2.48 -0.01 10.23
CA LEU A 319 1.72 1.17 10.64
C LEU A 319 1.83 2.29 9.59
N TRP A 320 3.03 2.51 9.05
CA TRP A 320 3.25 3.45 7.95
C TRP A 320 2.46 3.02 6.70
N THR A 321 2.52 1.75 6.29
CA THR A 321 1.81 1.25 5.09
C THR A 321 0.31 1.49 5.17
N LEU A 322 -0.28 1.23 6.35
CA LEU A 322 -1.69 1.48 6.63
C LEU A 322 -2.02 2.98 6.56
N ASP A 323 -1.25 3.80 7.28
CA ASP A 323 -1.48 5.24 7.36
C ASP A 323 -1.27 5.94 6.01
N ALA A 324 -0.16 5.64 5.34
CA ALA A 324 0.21 6.17 4.03
C ALA A 324 -0.85 5.87 2.96
N SER A 325 -1.49 4.70 3.01
CA SER A 325 -2.60 4.38 2.10
C SER A 325 -3.81 5.29 2.32
N LEU A 326 -4.14 5.59 3.58
CA LEU A 326 -5.26 6.47 3.94
C LEU A 326 -4.92 7.94 3.68
N GLU A 327 -3.67 8.34 3.86
CA GLU A 327 -3.15 9.66 3.50
C GLU A 327 -3.30 9.94 2.00
N VAL A 328 -2.84 9.02 1.15
CA VAL A 328 -3.00 9.17 -0.31
C VAL A 328 -4.48 9.24 -0.69
N ALA A 329 -5.34 8.44 -0.06
CA ALA A 329 -6.79 8.48 -0.30
C ALA A 329 -7.39 9.84 0.12
N ALA A 330 -6.94 10.40 1.25
CA ALA A 330 -7.40 11.69 1.76
C ALA A 330 -6.93 12.87 0.89
N ALA A 331 -5.70 12.80 0.36
CA ALA A 331 -5.18 13.74 -0.63
C ALA A 331 -5.91 13.65 -1.98
N GLY A 332 -6.72 12.61 -2.18
CA GLY A 332 -7.54 12.40 -3.37
C GLY A 332 -6.89 11.57 -4.46
N GLY A 333 -5.77 10.89 -4.16
CA GLY A 333 -5.24 9.87 -5.05
C GLY A 333 -6.24 8.74 -5.25
N VAL A 334 -6.27 8.13 -6.43
CA VAL A 334 -7.19 7.02 -6.76
C VAL A 334 -6.62 5.65 -6.42
N GLY A 335 -5.37 5.60 -5.95
CA GLY A 335 -4.74 4.37 -5.46
C GLY A 335 -3.25 4.47 -5.25
N VAL A 336 -2.70 3.34 -4.79
CA VAL A 336 -1.31 3.16 -4.39
C VAL A 336 -0.72 1.87 -4.94
N ASN A 337 0.56 1.83 -5.24
CA ASN A 337 1.27 0.59 -5.58
C ASN A 337 2.53 0.43 -4.74
N PHE A 338 2.51 -0.53 -3.81
CA PHE A 338 3.68 -0.80 -2.97
C PHE A 338 4.76 -1.50 -3.77
N HIS A 339 5.90 -0.84 -3.96
CA HIS A 339 7.00 -1.41 -4.73
C HIS A 339 7.60 -2.62 -4.01
N GLN A 340 7.85 -3.70 -4.76
CA GLN A 340 8.47 -4.92 -4.27
C GLN A 340 9.91 -5.07 -4.80
N GLY A 341 10.35 -4.20 -5.72
CA GLY A 341 11.57 -4.38 -6.50
C GLY A 341 11.46 -5.62 -7.38
N ALA A 342 12.52 -6.44 -7.37
CA ALA A 342 12.54 -7.81 -7.91
C ALA A 342 12.02 -8.87 -6.90
N GLY A 343 11.19 -8.45 -5.94
CA GLY A 343 10.57 -9.32 -4.92
C GLY A 343 11.37 -9.55 -3.64
N GLN A 344 12.47 -8.82 -3.41
CA GLN A 344 13.37 -9.05 -2.26
C GLN A 344 13.71 -7.82 -1.42
N ASN A 345 13.35 -6.61 -1.90
CA ASN A 345 13.65 -5.34 -1.23
C ASN A 345 13.12 -5.34 0.20
N LEU A 346 13.83 -4.70 1.15
CA LEU A 346 13.55 -4.78 2.59
C LEU A 346 12.13 -4.35 2.94
N TYR A 347 11.57 -3.41 2.17
CA TYR A 347 10.20 -2.94 2.33
C TYR A 347 9.11 -3.81 1.67
N ALA A 348 9.49 -4.87 0.94
CA ALA A 348 8.55 -5.72 0.22
C ALA A 348 7.62 -6.41 1.20
N ALA A 349 6.32 -6.37 0.95
CA ALA A 349 5.31 -7.01 1.81
C ALA A 349 5.28 -8.53 1.58
N VAL A 350 5.52 -8.95 0.34
CA VAL A 350 5.52 -10.36 -0.09
C VAL A 350 6.89 -10.67 -0.67
N ILE A 351 7.67 -11.49 0.02
CA ILE A 351 9.05 -11.84 -0.36
C ILE A 351 9.07 -13.10 -1.22
N ARG A 352 9.80 -12.98 -2.32
CA ARG A 352 10.28 -14.07 -3.16
C ARG A 352 11.63 -14.60 -2.68
N TRP A 353 11.77 -15.91 -2.51
CA TRP A 353 13.03 -16.51 -2.06
C TRP A 353 13.20 -17.94 -2.54
N TYR A 354 14.45 -18.43 -2.50
CA TYR A 354 14.82 -19.77 -2.93
C TYR A 354 15.48 -20.54 -1.80
N SER A 355 15.33 -21.86 -1.84
CA SER A 355 16.09 -22.81 -1.03
C SER A 355 16.48 -23.98 -1.93
N ASN A 356 17.75 -24.37 -1.92
CA ASN A 356 18.30 -25.44 -2.76
C ASN A 356 17.91 -25.29 -4.25
N GLY A 357 18.00 -24.07 -4.79
CA GLY A 357 17.68 -23.77 -6.19
C GLY A 357 16.18 -23.78 -6.53
N SER A 358 15.30 -24.06 -5.58
CA SER A 358 13.86 -24.13 -5.79
C SER A 358 13.14 -22.92 -5.19
N LEU A 359 12.24 -22.33 -5.97
CA LEU A 359 11.38 -21.23 -5.52
C LEU A 359 10.47 -21.70 -4.38
N GLN A 360 10.49 -20.99 -3.27
CA GLN A 360 9.81 -21.37 -2.05
C GLN A 360 8.49 -20.60 -1.87
N PRO A 361 7.56 -21.09 -1.03
CA PRO A 361 6.34 -20.35 -0.75
C PRO A 361 6.65 -18.96 -0.20
N ALA A 362 5.89 -17.96 -0.67
CA ALA A 362 6.16 -16.56 -0.35
C ALA A 362 6.24 -16.31 1.17
N GLN A 363 7.16 -15.46 1.60
CA GLN A 363 7.21 -14.98 2.98
C GLN A 363 6.53 -13.62 3.11
N LEU A 364 5.90 -13.36 4.25
CA LEU A 364 5.20 -12.10 4.51
C LEU A 364 6.00 -11.25 5.50
N ARG A 365 6.29 -10.00 5.14
CA ARG A 365 6.96 -9.01 6.01
C ARG A 365 5.93 -8.11 6.69
N PRO A 366 6.34 -7.37 7.74
CA PRO A 366 5.43 -6.49 8.48
C PRO A 366 4.53 -5.58 7.62
N PRO A 367 4.98 -4.94 6.52
CA PRO A 367 4.11 -4.14 5.64
C PRO A 367 2.82 -4.85 5.19
N PHE A 368 2.86 -6.19 5.02
CA PHE A 368 1.68 -6.98 4.67
C PHE A 368 0.50 -6.77 5.63
N TYR A 369 0.76 -6.67 6.94
CA TYR A 369 -0.30 -6.48 7.92
C TYR A 369 -0.97 -5.11 7.81
N GLY A 370 -0.22 -4.08 7.41
CA GLY A 370 -0.75 -2.75 7.10
C GLY A 370 -1.67 -2.79 5.89
N MET A 371 -1.24 -3.49 4.82
CA MET A 371 -2.07 -3.73 3.63
C MET A 371 -3.36 -4.47 3.99
N LEU A 372 -3.25 -5.52 4.81
CA LEU A 372 -4.38 -6.32 5.24
C LEU A 372 -5.40 -5.51 6.06
N MET A 373 -4.93 -4.72 7.04
CA MET A 373 -5.81 -3.85 7.83
C MET A 373 -6.47 -2.77 6.97
N PHE A 374 -5.76 -2.22 5.98
CA PHE A 374 -6.35 -1.28 5.03
C PHE A 374 -7.50 -1.93 4.26
N GLN A 375 -7.31 -3.15 3.73
CA GLN A 375 -8.37 -3.87 3.02
C GLN A 375 -9.58 -4.16 3.91
N MET A 376 -9.35 -4.54 5.17
CA MET A 376 -10.41 -4.70 6.16
C MET A 376 -11.16 -3.38 6.45
N ALA A 377 -10.45 -2.25 6.42
CA ALA A 377 -11.00 -0.93 6.69
C ALA A 377 -11.80 -0.37 5.50
N VAL A 378 -11.37 -0.59 4.25
CA VAL A 378 -12.05 -0.04 3.06
C VAL A 378 -13.13 -0.95 2.49
N ARG A 379 -12.93 -2.27 2.53
CA ARG A 379 -13.88 -3.27 2.00
C ARG A 379 -14.36 -2.93 0.57
N GLY A 380 -15.56 -3.36 0.19
CA GLY A 380 -16.17 -3.13 -1.12
C GLY A 380 -16.77 -1.75 -1.35
N GLY A 381 -16.38 -0.74 -0.58
CA GLY A 381 -16.84 0.63 -0.80
C GLY A 381 -16.84 1.43 0.49
N SER A 382 -15.88 2.35 0.59
CA SER A 382 -15.78 3.30 1.70
C SER A 382 -15.68 4.71 1.18
N ARG A 383 -16.24 5.66 1.91
CA ARG A 383 -15.84 7.06 1.83
C ARG A 383 -15.09 7.45 3.09
N LEU A 384 -14.05 8.26 2.95
CA LEU A 384 -13.47 8.98 4.07
C LEU A 384 -14.50 9.99 4.59
N MET A 385 -14.43 10.31 5.87
CA MET A 385 -15.28 11.34 6.48
C MET A 385 -14.48 12.64 6.65
N GLY A 386 -15.00 13.73 6.09
CA GLY A 386 -14.22 14.86 5.60
C GLY A 386 -13.83 15.93 6.61
N GLN A 387 -14.44 15.98 7.80
CA GLN A 387 -13.95 16.82 8.89
C GLN A 387 -13.99 16.05 10.20
N GLN A 388 -12.81 15.61 10.59
CA GLN A 388 -12.54 15.11 11.93
C GLN A 388 -11.79 16.20 12.68
N VAL A 389 -12.36 16.65 13.80
CA VAL A 389 -11.60 17.50 14.72
C VAL A 389 -11.07 16.62 15.83
N THR A 390 -9.75 16.47 15.87
CA THR A 390 -9.08 15.70 16.91
C THR A 390 -8.48 16.67 17.93
N TYR A 391 -9.01 16.64 19.15
CA TYR A 391 -8.45 17.34 20.30
C TYR A 391 -7.60 16.36 21.11
N ALA A 392 -6.35 16.71 21.38
CA ALA A 392 -5.49 15.93 22.25
C ALA A 392 -5.42 16.57 23.65
N SER A 393 -5.16 15.76 24.68
CA SER A 393 -4.93 16.26 26.04
C SER A 393 -3.77 17.28 26.12
N SER A 394 -2.86 17.27 25.15
CA SER A 394 -1.91 18.35 24.86
C SER A 394 -1.63 18.42 23.36
N ALA A 395 -1.27 19.60 22.84
CA ALA A 395 -0.89 19.78 21.44
C ALA A 395 0.27 18.84 21.01
N SER A 396 1.24 18.62 21.90
CA SER A 396 2.39 17.72 21.68
C SER A 396 2.02 16.24 21.53
N ASN A 397 0.87 15.82 22.06
CA ASN A 397 0.41 14.42 21.98
C ASN A 397 -0.39 14.13 20.71
N SER A 398 -0.90 15.16 20.02
CA SER A 398 -1.76 15.00 18.84
C SER A 398 -1.07 14.28 17.67
N LYS A 399 0.26 14.37 17.57
CA LYS A 399 1.04 13.73 16.50
C LYS A 399 1.20 12.21 16.67
N PHE A 400 0.92 11.68 17.85
CA PHE A 400 1.14 10.25 18.12
C PHE A 400 -0.10 9.40 17.91
N LEU A 401 -1.30 9.95 18.10
CA LEU A 401 -2.54 9.18 17.95
C LEU A 401 -3.37 9.74 16.81
N LYS A 402 -3.42 8.95 15.73
CA LYS A 402 -4.11 9.32 14.49
C LYS A 402 -5.37 8.51 14.31
N VAL A 403 -6.41 9.15 13.79
CA VAL A 403 -7.72 8.53 13.55
C VAL A 403 -8.17 8.84 12.13
N TRP A 404 -8.59 7.79 11.43
CA TRP A 404 -9.23 7.86 10.13
C TRP A 404 -10.64 7.31 10.23
N ALA A 405 -11.66 8.14 10.00
CA ALA A 405 -13.05 7.72 9.96
C ALA A 405 -13.51 7.45 8.53
N LEU A 406 -14.17 6.31 8.36
CA LEU A 406 -14.70 5.81 7.09
C LEU A 406 -16.18 5.47 7.28
N GLN A 407 -16.95 5.61 6.22
CA GLN A 407 -18.33 5.11 6.16
C GLN A 407 -18.46 4.18 4.96
N ASP A 408 -19.05 3.01 5.19
CA ASP A 408 -19.49 2.14 4.10
C ASP A 408 -20.57 2.83 3.27
N VAL A 409 -20.34 2.95 1.96
CA VAL A 409 -21.24 3.71 1.08
C VAL A 409 -22.58 3.00 0.82
N THR A 410 -22.67 1.70 1.14
CA THR A 410 -23.86 0.87 0.90
C THR A 410 -24.63 0.62 2.19
N THR A 411 -23.92 0.21 3.24
CA THR A 411 -24.53 -0.20 4.52
C THR A 411 -24.61 0.95 5.52
N GLY A 412 -23.76 1.97 5.39
CA GLY A 412 -23.65 3.05 6.37
C GLY A 412 -22.83 2.69 7.62
N GLU A 413 -22.22 1.49 7.68
CA GLU A 413 -21.30 1.10 8.77
C GLU A 413 -20.17 2.11 8.91
N LEU A 414 -19.99 2.62 10.12
CA LEU A 414 -18.85 3.45 10.48
C LEU A 414 -17.66 2.58 10.85
N ARG A 415 -16.50 2.99 10.35
CA ARG A 415 -15.22 2.34 10.62
C ARG A 415 -14.20 3.40 11.02
N TRP A 416 -13.43 3.14 12.06
CA TRP A 416 -12.26 3.95 12.39
C TRP A 416 -11.01 3.12 12.34
N VAL A 417 -9.98 3.63 11.65
CA VAL A 417 -8.61 3.17 11.81
C VAL A 417 -7.94 4.11 12.80
N VAL A 418 -7.56 3.58 13.95
CA VAL A 418 -6.87 4.30 15.02
C VAL A 418 -5.43 3.81 15.08
N ILE A 419 -4.45 4.70 15.04
CA ILE A 419 -3.02 4.35 15.00
C ILE A 419 -2.31 5.11 16.13
N ASN A 420 -1.77 4.38 17.10
CA ASN A 420 -0.85 4.91 18.09
C ASN A 420 0.59 4.71 17.63
N LYS A 421 1.23 5.80 17.25
CA LYS A 421 2.60 5.91 16.75
C LYS A 421 3.61 6.16 17.86
N ASP A 422 3.17 6.34 19.10
CA ASP A 422 4.09 6.50 20.24
C ASP A 422 4.79 5.15 20.53
N PRO A 423 6.13 5.12 20.65
CA PRO A 423 6.87 3.87 20.85
C PRO A 423 6.67 3.26 22.24
N THR A 424 6.33 4.04 23.27
CA THR A 424 6.38 3.60 24.67
C THR A 424 5.10 3.84 25.46
N ARG A 425 4.24 4.75 25.02
CA ARG A 425 3.07 5.18 25.79
C ARG A 425 1.76 4.67 25.19
N ALA A 426 0.96 4.01 26.02
CA ALA A 426 -0.43 3.72 25.71
C ALA A 426 -1.28 5.02 25.67
N ALA A 427 -2.34 4.99 24.89
CA ALA A 427 -3.26 6.11 24.70
C ALA A 427 -4.72 5.67 24.77
N ALA A 428 -5.64 6.63 24.98
CA ALA A 428 -7.07 6.41 24.82
C ALA A 428 -7.61 7.23 23.65
N ALA A 429 -8.17 6.56 22.64
CA ALA A 429 -8.87 7.20 21.53
C ALA A 429 -10.36 7.31 21.85
N VAL A 430 -10.86 8.52 22.08
CA VAL A 430 -12.28 8.79 22.27
C VAL A 430 -12.88 9.20 20.94
N LEU A 431 -13.77 8.37 20.40
CA LEU A 431 -14.45 8.57 19.13
C LEU A 431 -15.86 9.10 19.41
N TRP A 432 -16.19 10.27 18.88
CA TRP A 432 -17.53 10.86 19.02
C TRP A 432 -18.21 10.95 17.66
N VAL A 433 -19.47 10.52 17.60
CA VAL A 433 -20.35 10.68 16.45
C VAL A 433 -21.43 11.70 16.81
N ASN A 434 -21.61 12.73 15.99
CA ASN A 434 -22.63 13.78 16.17
C ASN A 434 -24.07 13.31 15.87
N ARG A 435 -24.36 12.01 16.06
CA ARG A 435 -25.68 11.38 15.91
C ARG A 435 -26.03 10.64 17.20
N PRO A 436 -27.07 11.06 17.95
CA PRO A 436 -27.43 10.42 19.23
C PRO A 436 -28.02 9.02 19.06
N SER A 437 -28.61 8.72 17.91
CA SER A 437 -29.26 7.44 17.57
C SER A 437 -28.91 7.02 16.14
N GLY A 438 -29.28 5.79 15.75
CA GLY A 438 -29.06 5.25 14.40
C GLY A 438 -27.89 4.27 14.29
N TYR A 439 -26.99 4.24 15.27
CA TYR A 439 -25.87 3.31 15.38
C TYR A 439 -26.01 2.38 16.59
N ALA A 440 -25.39 1.21 16.51
CA ALA A 440 -25.43 0.19 17.57
C ALA A 440 -24.78 0.67 18.88
N ARG A 441 -25.05 -0.04 19.98
CA ARG A 441 -24.45 0.26 21.30
C ARG A 441 -23.12 -0.45 21.58
N GLU A 442 -22.72 -1.32 20.67
CA GLU A 442 -21.49 -2.12 20.76
C GLU A 442 -20.74 -1.98 19.43
N ALA A 443 -19.46 -1.63 19.53
CA ALA A 443 -18.52 -1.62 18.42
C ALA A 443 -17.60 -2.83 18.52
N ALA A 444 -17.21 -3.37 17.37
CA ALA A 444 -16.18 -4.40 17.26
C ALA A 444 -14.80 -3.75 17.11
N VAL A 445 -13.79 -4.22 17.84
CA VAL A 445 -12.41 -3.71 17.77
C VAL A 445 -11.47 -4.85 17.38
N ILE A 446 -10.76 -4.64 16.27
CA ILE A 446 -9.76 -5.58 15.72
C ILE A 446 -8.40 -4.90 15.81
N ARG A 447 -7.46 -5.50 16.55
CA ARG A 447 -6.15 -4.90 16.82
C ARG A 447 -5.08 -5.38 15.87
N LEU A 448 -4.22 -4.47 15.43
CA LEU A 448 -2.94 -4.74 14.80
C LEU A 448 -1.84 -4.37 15.79
N VAL A 449 -1.13 -5.37 16.30
CA VAL A 449 -0.14 -5.21 17.39
C VAL A 449 1.06 -6.10 17.13
N ALA A 450 2.22 -5.70 17.65
CA ALA A 450 3.39 -6.55 17.80
C ALA A 450 3.63 -6.87 19.28
N ALA A 451 4.09 -8.08 19.58
CA ALA A 451 4.49 -8.46 20.93
C ALA A 451 5.91 -7.96 21.26
N GLY A 452 6.16 -7.66 22.53
CA GLY A 452 7.49 -7.31 23.04
C GLY A 452 7.64 -5.82 23.38
N PRO A 453 8.69 -5.45 24.13
CA PRO A 453 8.82 -4.12 24.76
C PRO A 453 9.08 -2.97 23.78
N ASP A 454 9.57 -3.26 22.57
CA ASP A 454 9.74 -2.29 21.49
C ASP A 454 8.90 -2.73 20.27
N PRO A 455 7.58 -2.45 20.29
CA PRO A 455 6.68 -2.93 19.26
C PRO A 455 7.02 -2.36 17.88
N LEU A 456 7.55 -1.14 17.78
CA LEU A 456 7.83 -0.50 16.49
C LEU A 456 8.99 -1.17 15.73
N ALA A 457 10.00 -1.67 16.44
CA ALA A 457 11.14 -2.38 15.85
C ALA A 457 10.89 -3.89 15.63
N ALA A 458 9.71 -4.41 15.97
CA ALA A 458 9.44 -5.84 15.88
C ALA A 458 9.42 -6.35 14.44
N VAL A 459 10.18 -7.42 14.17
CA VAL A 459 10.17 -8.16 12.88
C VAL A 459 9.23 -9.37 12.87
N SER A 460 8.74 -9.77 14.06
CA SER A 460 7.90 -10.95 14.28
C SER A 460 6.95 -10.71 15.45
N GLY A 461 6.10 -11.69 15.78
CA GLY A 461 5.08 -11.53 16.83
C GLY A 461 3.99 -10.52 16.49
N ILE A 462 3.87 -10.17 15.21
CA ILE A 462 2.87 -9.24 14.67
C ILE A 462 1.58 -10.02 14.43
N SER A 463 0.47 -9.50 14.94
CA SER A 463 -0.85 -10.11 14.76
C SER A 463 -1.90 -9.07 14.40
N ILE A 464 -2.88 -9.48 13.61
CA ILE A 464 -4.10 -8.73 13.33
C ILE A 464 -5.31 -9.53 13.82
N GLY A 465 -6.07 -8.97 14.74
CA GLY A 465 -7.17 -9.67 15.40
C GLY A 465 -6.75 -11.01 16.02
N GLY A 466 -5.55 -11.07 16.60
CA GLY A 466 -4.98 -12.30 17.20
C GLY A 466 -4.49 -13.35 16.20
N ILE A 467 -4.52 -13.08 14.89
CA ILE A 467 -4.01 -13.96 13.85
C ILE A 467 -2.63 -13.48 13.38
N THR A 468 -1.68 -14.39 13.33
CA THR A 468 -0.37 -14.20 12.69
C THR A 468 -0.33 -14.94 11.36
N TYR A 469 0.48 -14.45 10.43
CA TYR A 469 0.68 -15.04 9.10
C TYR A 469 2.15 -15.47 8.94
N GLY A 470 2.35 -16.75 8.69
CA GLY A 470 3.65 -17.35 8.39
C GLY A 470 3.88 -17.53 6.88
N VAL A 471 4.80 -18.43 6.55
CA VAL A 471 5.17 -18.81 5.18
C VAL A 471 3.92 -19.21 4.38
N GLY A 472 3.80 -18.69 3.17
CA GLY A 472 2.69 -18.94 2.26
C GLY A 472 1.34 -18.42 2.74
N GLY A 473 1.32 -17.47 3.70
CA GLY A 473 0.09 -16.97 4.30
C GLY A 473 -0.56 -17.93 5.30
N ALA A 474 0.18 -18.94 5.80
CA ALA A 474 -0.31 -19.85 6.82
C ALA A 474 -0.74 -19.09 8.08
N ARG A 475 -2.00 -19.27 8.49
CA ARG A 475 -2.59 -18.58 9.64
C ARG A 475 -2.32 -19.35 10.92
N SER A 476 -1.94 -18.65 11.99
CA SER A 476 -1.88 -19.20 13.34
C SER A 476 -2.42 -18.20 14.36
N GLY A 477 -2.68 -18.68 15.58
CA GLY A 477 -3.30 -17.89 16.64
C GLY A 477 -4.81 -18.09 16.72
N THR A 478 -5.44 -17.40 17.66
CA THR A 478 -6.89 -17.43 17.86
C THR A 478 -7.45 -16.08 17.49
N ARG A 479 -8.49 -16.09 16.68
CA ARG A 479 -9.18 -14.89 16.29
C ARG A 479 -9.72 -14.16 17.53
N ARG A 480 -9.44 -12.86 17.63
CA ARG A 480 -9.92 -11.95 18.67
C ARG A 480 -10.58 -10.74 18.06
N VAL A 481 -11.79 -10.48 18.52
CA VAL A 481 -12.55 -9.25 18.27
C VAL A 481 -13.06 -8.79 19.62
N GLU A 482 -12.66 -7.60 20.02
CA GLU A 482 -13.07 -7.02 21.30
C GLU A 482 -14.38 -6.24 21.13
N ALA A 483 -15.18 -6.17 22.19
CA ALA A 483 -16.38 -5.36 22.24
C ALA A 483 -16.08 -4.05 22.99
N ALA A 484 -16.41 -2.91 22.39
CA ALA A 484 -16.32 -1.61 23.03
C ALA A 484 -17.73 -0.99 23.06
N ARG A 485 -18.17 -0.54 24.24
CA ARG A 485 -19.53 -0.01 24.43
C ARG A 485 -19.60 1.46 24.11
N THR A 486 -20.63 1.86 23.36
CA THR A 486 -20.91 3.29 23.17
C THR A 486 -21.69 3.85 24.35
N MET A 487 -21.47 5.12 24.65
CA MET A 487 -22.19 5.88 25.67
C MET A 487 -22.90 7.05 25.01
N ALA A 488 -24.08 7.41 25.52
CA ALA A 488 -24.73 8.65 25.11
C ALA A 488 -23.93 9.85 25.61
N ASN A 489 -23.75 10.86 24.76
CA ASN A 489 -23.09 12.10 25.12
C ASN A 489 -24.11 13.12 25.65
N ALA A 490 -23.77 13.82 26.74
CA ALA A 490 -24.57 14.92 27.30
C ALA A 490 -24.83 16.07 26.30
N ARG A 491 -23.99 16.23 25.27
CA ARG A 491 -24.15 17.24 24.19
C ARG A 491 -24.94 16.73 22.97
N GLY A 492 -25.56 15.56 23.07
CA GLY A 492 -26.08 14.82 21.91
C GLY A 492 -24.95 14.07 21.19
N GLY A 493 -25.26 12.87 20.69
CA GLY A 493 -24.28 12.00 20.03
C GLY A 493 -23.95 10.73 20.81
N GLN A 494 -23.13 9.87 20.20
CA GLN A 494 -22.60 8.66 20.81
C GLN A 494 -21.07 8.75 20.92
N THR A 495 -20.52 8.36 22.06
CA THR A 495 -19.06 8.28 22.29
C THR A 495 -18.61 6.85 22.52
N LEU A 496 -17.39 6.55 22.11
CA LEU A 496 -16.72 5.27 22.34
C LEU A 496 -15.28 5.57 22.76
N SER A 497 -14.77 4.90 23.79
CA SER A 497 -13.36 4.98 24.16
C SER A 497 -12.65 3.66 23.80
N VAL A 498 -11.52 3.77 23.12
CA VAL A 498 -10.70 2.63 22.71
C VAL A 498 -9.29 2.81 23.29
N ALA A 499 -8.89 1.89 24.16
CA ALA A 499 -7.51 1.83 24.64
C ALA A 499 -6.58 1.37 23.51
N MET A 500 -5.46 2.07 23.34
CA MET A 500 -4.48 1.87 22.29
C MET A 500 -3.10 1.66 22.91
N PRO A 501 -2.56 0.42 22.90
CA PRO A 501 -1.18 0.18 23.31
C PRO A 501 -0.17 1.04 22.55
N ALA A 502 1.03 1.22 23.11
CA ALA A 502 2.14 1.84 22.39
C ALA A 502 2.43 1.08 21.08
N GLY A 503 2.78 1.81 20.01
CA GLY A 503 3.08 1.25 18.70
C GLY A 503 2.03 0.25 18.24
N SER A 504 0.81 0.69 17.95
CA SER A 504 -0.30 -0.20 17.59
C SER A 504 -1.30 0.46 16.64
N ALA A 505 -2.17 -0.35 16.04
CA ALA A 505 -3.35 0.12 15.34
C ALA A 505 -4.60 -0.70 15.70
N ALA A 506 -5.77 -0.14 15.45
CA ALA A 506 -7.05 -0.80 15.64
C ALA A 506 -8.04 -0.39 14.56
N LEU A 507 -8.78 -1.37 14.05
CA LEU A 507 -9.98 -1.16 13.26
C LEU A 507 -11.20 -1.29 14.18
N VAL A 508 -11.90 -0.18 14.37
CA VAL A 508 -13.13 -0.07 15.15
C VAL A 508 -14.31 -0.06 14.18
N ARG A 509 -15.30 -0.94 14.35
CA ARG A 509 -16.47 -1.07 13.48
C ARG A 509 -17.74 -0.83 14.27
N LEU A 510 -18.55 0.12 13.83
CA LEU A 510 -19.82 0.50 14.43
C LEU A 510 -20.92 0.48 13.35
N PRO A 511 -21.77 -0.53 13.32
CA PRO A 511 -22.81 -0.66 12.31
C PRO A 511 -24.01 0.23 12.67
N PRO A 512 -24.92 0.45 11.70
CA PRO A 512 -26.25 0.94 12.00
C PRO A 512 -26.93 0.06 13.06
N ALA A 513 -27.81 0.66 13.88
CA ALA A 513 -28.48 -0.04 14.98
C ALA A 513 -29.29 -1.26 14.50
N LYS A 514 -29.87 -1.19 13.30
CA LYS A 514 -30.61 -2.29 12.66
C LYS A 514 -29.75 -3.54 12.39
N ASP A 515 -28.44 -3.39 12.29
CA ASP A 515 -27.50 -4.44 11.87
C ASP A 515 -26.65 -4.97 13.03
N GLN A 516 -27.00 -4.65 14.29
CA GLN A 516 -26.20 -5.02 15.47
C GLN A 516 -25.92 -6.54 15.58
N ALA A 517 -26.85 -7.39 15.15
CA ALA A 517 -26.67 -8.84 15.17
C ALA A 517 -25.60 -9.34 14.16
N ALA A 518 -25.37 -8.59 13.07
CA ALA A 518 -24.42 -8.97 12.02
C ALA A 518 -22.94 -8.70 12.38
N LEU A 519 -22.66 -7.88 13.40
CA LEU A 519 -21.29 -7.59 13.88
C LEU A 519 -20.52 -8.83 14.28
N ARG A 520 -21.21 -9.83 14.86
CA ARG A 520 -20.58 -11.04 15.38
C ARG A 520 -20.32 -12.07 14.28
N THR A 521 -21.15 -12.08 13.23
CA THR A 521 -21.10 -13.08 12.14
C THR A 521 -20.35 -12.61 10.90
N ALA A 522 -20.44 -11.33 10.50
CA ALA A 522 -19.76 -10.76 9.31
C ALA A 522 -18.23 -10.60 9.45
N SER A 523 -17.69 -11.21 10.49
CA SER A 523 -16.29 -11.28 10.79
C SER A 523 -15.66 -12.52 10.10
N SER A 524 -16.43 -13.52 9.64
CA SER A 524 -15.96 -14.84 9.15
C SER A 524 -15.20 -14.91 7.81
N GLY A 525 -14.71 -13.79 7.24
CA GLY A 525 -13.92 -13.76 5.98
C GLY A 525 -12.42 -13.79 6.22
#